data_AF-A0A8C5SF19-F1
#
_entry.id   AF-A0A8C5SF19-F1
#
_cell.length_a   1.000
_cell.length_b   1.000
_cell.length_c   1.000
_cell.angle_alpha   90.00
_cell.angle_beta   90.00
_cell.angle_gamma   90.00
#
_symmetry.space_group_name_H-M   'P 1'
#
loop_
_entity.id
_entity.type
_entity.pdbx_description
1 polymer ?
#
loop_
_entity_poly.entity_id
_entity_poly.type
_entity_poly.pdbx_seq_one_letter_code
_entity_poly.pdbx_strand_id
1 'polypeptide(L)'
;LVQNAFLELAIQHFSSFYALCRSAQGKIEELKSAQEEKAENMILTQFKLENIVYCQDTIYSEDFRTVRATKISPDETDSAEECSVAQMLYHVAAYFKVSSILYMFRDFAEMLQNAMLLFLQSGDQLEDLFHEEKDVVNIRNSLKERIERLHKAQKLLKKF
;
A
#
# COMPACT_ATOMS: atom_id res chain seq x y z
N LEU A 1 -8.98 1.16 2.98
CA LEU A 1 -8.48 -0.18 2.57
C LEU A 1 -6.98 -0.31 2.83
N VAL A 2 -6.17 0.58 2.26
CA VAL A 2 -4.70 0.59 2.43
C VAL A 2 -4.29 0.71 3.90
N GLN A 3 -4.89 1.64 4.65
CA GLN A 3 -4.63 1.84 6.08
C GLN A 3 -4.82 0.55 6.91
N ASN A 4 -5.97 -0.09 6.76
CA ASN A 4 -6.30 -1.28 7.56
C ASN A 4 -5.32 -2.42 7.31
N ALA A 5 -4.89 -2.61 6.05
CA ALA A 5 -3.89 -3.62 5.72
C ALA A 5 -2.54 -3.34 6.41
N PHE A 6 -2.09 -2.08 6.45
CA PHE A 6 -0.85 -1.72 7.14
C PHE A 6 -0.97 -1.80 8.67
N LEU A 7 -2.13 -1.48 9.23
CA LEU A 7 -2.39 -1.64 10.67
C LEU A 7 -2.42 -3.11 11.08
N GLU A 8 -3.07 -3.97 10.30
CA GLU A 8 -3.08 -5.42 10.54
C GLU A 8 -1.67 -6.00 10.46
N LEU A 9 -0.88 -5.60 9.45
CA LEU A 9 0.52 -6.00 9.34
C LEU A 9 1.34 -5.52 10.56
N ALA A 10 1.17 -4.28 10.99
CA ALA A 10 1.87 -3.76 12.17
C ALA A 10 1.53 -4.55 13.43
N ILE A 11 0.25 -4.91 13.63
CA ILE A 11 -0.18 -5.72 14.78
C ILE A 11 0.42 -7.12 14.70
N GLN A 12 0.37 -7.78 13.53
CA GLN A 12 0.93 -9.12 13.37
C GLN A 12 2.43 -9.18 13.64
N HIS A 13 3.19 -8.21 13.14
CA HIS A 13 4.65 -8.21 13.24
C HIS A 13 5.18 -7.62 14.56
N PHE A 14 4.47 -6.67 15.18
CA PHE A 14 4.95 -5.96 16.36
C PHE A 14 4.16 -6.25 17.62
N SER A 15 3.25 -7.24 17.62
CA SER A 15 2.45 -7.63 18.79
C SER A 15 3.25 -7.90 20.06
N SER A 16 4.49 -8.41 19.94
CA SER A 16 5.37 -8.69 21.08
C SER A 16 6.04 -7.43 21.67
N PHE A 17 6.05 -6.32 20.92
CA PHE A 17 6.71 -5.07 21.26
C PHE A 17 5.68 -3.94 21.28
N TYR A 18 5.05 -3.71 22.43
CA TYR A 18 3.94 -2.75 22.53
C TYR A 18 4.35 -1.33 22.12
N ALA A 19 5.51 -0.86 22.58
CA ALA A 19 6.02 0.48 22.26
C ALA A 19 6.29 0.66 20.75
N LEU A 20 6.92 -0.33 20.11
CA LEU A 20 7.13 -0.38 18.67
C LEU A 20 5.80 -0.38 17.90
N CYS A 21 4.87 -1.23 18.30
CA CYS A 21 3.56 -1.34 17.65
C CYS A 21 2.79 -0.02 17.71
N ARG A 22 2.77 0.62 18.87
CA ARG A 22 2.12 1.92 19.06
C ARG A 22 2.77 3.02 18.21
N SER A 23 4.09 3.07 18.18
CA SER A 23 4.81 4.05 17.35
C SER A 23 4.55 3.82 15.86
N ALA A 24 4.58 2.56 15.42
CA ALA A 24 4.27 2.16 14.05
C ALA A 24 2.87 2.60 13.63
N GLN A 25 1.87 2.37 14.47
CA GLN A 25 0.49 2.81 14.24
C GLN A 25 0.38 4.33 14.14
N GLY A 26 1.03 5.07 15.04
CA GLY A 26 1.07 6.53 15.00
C GLY A 26 1.69 7.07 13.71
N LYS A 27 2.78 6.46 13.24
CA LYS A 27 3.42 6.83 11.96
C LYS A 27 2.55 6.54 10.74
N ILE A 28 1.84 5.41 10.74
CA ILE A 28 0.88 5.07 9.69
C ILE A 28 -0.23 6.13 9.62
N GLU A 29 -0.73 6.58 10.78
CA GLU A 29 -1.77 7.60 10.87
C GLU A 29 -1.29 9.00 10.44
N GLU A 30 -0.10 9.40 10.87
CA GLU A 30 0.55 10.65 10.46
C GLU A 30 0.74 10.71 8.93
N LEU A 31 1.32 9.66 8.35
CA LEU A 31 1.55 9.57 6.91
C LEU A 31 0.25 9.54 6.11
N LYS A 32 -0.80 8.91 6.64
CA LYS A 32 -2.12 8.94 6.02
C LYS A 32 -2.62 10.38 5.91
N SER A 33 -2.62 11.12 7.02
CA SER A 33 -3.12 12.51 7.03
C SER A 33 -2.36 13.38 6.03
N ALA A 34 -1.03 13.24 5.95
CA ALA A 34 -0.22 13.98 5.00
C ALA A 34 -0.52 13.60 3.53
N GLN A 35 -0.76 12.31 3.26
CA GLN A 35 -1.09 11.84 1.92
C GLN A 35 -2.50 12.28 1.48
N GLU A 36 -3.46 12.31 2.40
CA GLU A 36 -4.82 12.82 2.15
C GLU A 36 -4.79 14.31 1.78
N GLU A 37 -4.06 15.13 2.54
CA GLU A 37 -3.87 16.54 2.23
C GLU A 37 -3.20 16.76 0.87
N LYS A 38 -2.15 15.98 0.55
CA LYS A 38 -1.48 16.06 -0.75
C LYS A 38 -2.42 15.66 -1.89
N ALA A 39 -3.21 14.61 -1.72
CA ALA A 39 -4.17 14.14 -2.72
C ALA A 39 -5.27 15.18 -2.95
N GLU A 40 -5.80 15.79 -1.89
CA GLU A 40 -6.79 16.87 -1.97
C GLU A 40 -6.24 18.05 -2.77
N ASN A 41 -5.05 18.53 -2.43
CA ASN A 41 -4.39 19.62 -3.14
C ASN A 41 -4.13 19.30 -4.62
N MET A 42 -3.76 18.06 -4.93
CA MET A 42 -3.55 17.61 -6.30
C MET A 42 -4.86 17.60 -7.10
N ILE A 43 -5.95 17.10 -6.52
CA ILE A 43 -7.28 17.09 -7.15
C ILE A 43 -7.78 18.52 -7.39
N LEU A 44 -7.65 19.40 -6.39
CA LEU A 44 -8.02 20.82 -6.53
C LEU A 44 -7.21 21.51 -7.63
N THR A 45 -5.93 21.18 -7.74
CA THR A 45 -5.07 21.70 -8.81
C THR A 45 -5.50 21.17 -10.18
N GLN A 46 -5.83 19.88 -10.28
CA GLN A 46 -6.32 19.27 -11.52
C GLN A 46 -7.61 19.94 -11.99
N PHE A 47 -8.60 20.16 -11.10
CA PHE A 47 -9.82 20.89 -11.47
C PHE A 47 -9.56 22.34 -11.90
N LYS A 48 -8.59 23.03 -11.27
CA LYS A 48 -8.21 24.38 -11.71
C LYS A 48 -7.58 24.35 -13.10
N LEU A 49 -6.71 23.39 -13.37
CA LEU A 49 -6.09 23.21 -14.68
C LEU A 49 -7.13 22.85 -15.74
N GLU A 50 -8.05 21.93 -15.47
CA GLU A 50 -9.13 21.56 -16.40
C GLU A 50 -10.06 22.76 -16.71
N ASN A 51 -10.34 23.61 -15.73
CA ASN A 51 -11.13 24.82 -15.95
C ASN A 51 -10.40 25.91 -16.75
N ILE A 52 -9.07 25.87 -16.80
CA ILE A 52 -8.24 26.87 -17.51
C ILE A 52 -7.82 26.34 -18.89
N VAL A 53 -7.59 25.03 -19.02
CA VAL A 53 -7.19 24.39 -20.26
C VAL A 53 -8.44 24.12 -21.11
N TYR A 54 -8.80 25.10 -21.92
CA TYR A 54 -9.77 24.93 -23.00
C TYR A 54 -9.15 24.06 -24.10
N CYS A 55 -9.35 22.75 -24.03
CA CYS A 55 -8.85 21.82 -25.03
C CYS A 55 -9.60 22.00 -26.37
N GLN A 56 -9.06 22.85 -27.26
CA GLN A 56 -9.26 22.72 -28.70
C GLN A 56 -8.36 21.55 -29.19
N ASP A 57 -8.63 20.33 -28.71
CA ASP A 57 -7.70 19.21 -28.89
C ASP A 57 -7.84 18.59 -30.28
N THR A 58 -7.18 19.23 -31.24
CA THR A 58 -6.99 18.72 -32.59
C THR A 58 -6.25 17.38 -32.57
N ILE A 59 -5.33 17.18 -31.61
CA ILE A 59 -4.52 15.96 -31.45
C ILE A 59 -5.39 14.78 -31.01
N TYR A 60 -6.26 14.95 -30.01
CA TYR A 60 -7.23 13.91 -29.64
C TYR A 60 -8.16 13.56 -30.80
N SER A 61 -8.60 14.56 -31.58
CA SER A 61 -9.47 14.34 -32.74
C SER A 61 -8.77 13.58 -33.88
N GLU A 62 -7.47 13.81 -34.07
CA GLU A 62 -6.64 13.14 -35.07
C GLU A 62 -6.33 11.70 -34.64
N ASP A 63 -5.95 11.48 -33.39
CA ASP A 63 -5.72 10.14 -32.84
C ASP A 63 -7.00 9.30 -32.80
N PHE A 64 -8.15 9.90 -32.48
CA PHE A 64 -9.45 9.23 -32.58
C PHE A 64 -9.78 8.83 -34.03
N ARG A 65 -9.47 9.70 -35.01
CA ARG A 65 -9.69 9.42 -36.43
C ARG A 65 -8.77 8.33 -36.97
N THR A 66 -7.51 8.30 -36.57
CA THR A 66 -6.54 7.27 -37.00
C THR A 66 -6.88 5.90 -36.44
N VAL A 67 -7.35 5.82 -35.18
CA VAL A 67 -7.82 4.57 -34.56
C VAL A 67 -9.12 4.05 -35.21
N ARG A 68 -10.00 4.95 -35.67
CA ARG A 68 -11.21 4.58 -36.43
C ARG A 68 -10.89 4.06 -37.82
N ALA A 69 -9.95 4.70 -38.53
CA ALA A 69 -9.57 4.34 -39.89
C ALA A 69 -8.76 3.03 -39.99
N THR A 70 -8.05 2.65 -38.92
CA THR A 70 -7.26 1.40 -38.88
C THR A 70 -8.07 0.16 -38.50
N LYS A 71 -9.27 0.31 -37.94
CA LYS A 71 -10.13 -0.81 -37.50
C LYS A 71 -11.36 -1.06 -38.36
N ILE A 72 -11.70 -0.17 -39.29
CA ILE A 72 -12.91 -0.28 -40.13
C ILE A 72 -12.49 -0.31 -41.61
N SER A 73 -12.49 -1.51 -42.20
CA SER A 73 -12.52 -1.69 -43.65
C SER A 73 -13.93 -1.38 -44.16
N PRO A 74 -14.13 -0.82 -45.37
CA PRO A 74 -15.37 -0.16 -45.77
C PRO A 74 -16.41 -1.12 -46.36
N ASP A 75 -16.58 -2.30 -45.79
CA ASP A 75 -17.67 -3.19 -46.17
C ASP A 75 -18.13 -3.97 -44.93
N GLU A 76 -19.44 -4.15 -44.83
CA GLU A 76 -20.21 -4.69 -43.68
C GLU A 76 -20.80 -3.64 -42.71
N THR A 77 -21.95 -3.14 -43.14
CA THR A 77 -23.10 -2.73 -42.30
C THR A 77 -23.49 -3.82 -41.30
N ASP A 78 -23.93 -3.35 -40.12
CA ASP A 78 -24.71 -4.04 -39.10
C ASP A 78 -23.96 -4.98 -38.12
N SER A 79 -23.51 -4.39 -36.99
CA SER A 79 -23.60 -4.94 -35.61
C SER A 79 -22.50 -4.48 -34.63
N ALA A 80 -21.90 -3.29 -34.81
CA ALA A 80 -20.89 -2.78 -33.87
C ALA A 80 -21.12 -1.32 -33.42
N GLU A 81 -22.39 -0.88 -33.37
CA GLU A 81 -22.76 0.46 -32.89
C GLU A 81 -22.59 0.67 -31.37
N GLU A 82 -22.02 -0.28 -30.64
CA GLU A 82 -21.74 -0.11 -29.21
C GLU A 82 -20.26 -0.32 -28.87
N CYS A 83 -19.34 0.34 -29.59
CA CYS A 83 -18.24 1.00 -28.86
C CYS A 83 -18.81 2.25 -28.21
N SER A 84 -19.78 2.04 -27.32
CA SER A 84 -20.56 3.10 -26.69
C SER A 84 -19.60 3.97 -25.90
N VAL A 85 -19.81 5.29 -25.96
CA VAL A 85 -19.13 6.27 -25.09
C VAL A 85 -19.14 5.78 -23.63
N ALA A 86 -20.17 5.04 -23.22
CA ALA A 86 -20.27 4.38 -21.93
C ALA A 86 -19.18 3.31 -21.67
N GLN A 87 -18.85 2.46 -22.65
CA GLN A 87 -17.77 1.47 -22.52
C GLN A 87 -16.40 2.14 -22.44
N MET A 88 -16.18 3.20 -23.23
CA MET A 88 -14.94 3.98 -23.18
C MET A 88 -14.79 4.70 -21.85
N LEU A 89 -15.86 5.31 -21.33
CA LEU A 89 -15.92 5.87 -19.97
C LEU A 89 -15.63 4.80 -18.91
N TYR A 90 -16.15 3.58 -19.07
CA TYR A 90 -15.92 2.49 -18.15
C TYR A 90 -14.44 2.07 -18.13
N HIS A 91 -13.79 1.99 -19.30
CA HIS A 91 -12.36 1.70 -19.39
C HIS A 91 -11.49 2.80 -18.81
N VAL A 92 -11.80 4.07 -19.07
CA VAL A 92 -11.08 5.21 -18.49
C VAL A 92 -11.26 5.26 -16.98
N ALA A 93 -12.49 5.08 -16.48
CA ALA A 93 -12.78 5.02 -15.05
C ALA A 93 -12.07 3.83 -14.38
N ALA A 94 -12.06 2.65 -15.02
CA ALA A 94 -11.36 1.48 -14.53
C ALA A 94 -9.84 1.70 -14.50
N TYR A 95 -9.27 2.29 -15.56
CA TYR A 95 -7.84 2.60 -15.64
C TYR A 95 -7.41 3.62 -14.59
N PHE A 96 -8.16 4.72 -14.44
CA PHE A 96 -7.91 5.71 -13.39
C PHE A 96 -7.99 5.08 -12.01
N LYS A 97 -9.00 4.25 -11.76
CA LYS A 97 -9.17 3.56 -10.48
C LYS A 97 -7.99 2.63 -10.18
N VAL A 98 -7.58 1.80 -11.12
CA VAL A 98 -6.49 0.84 -10.90
C VAL A 98 -5.13 1.55 -10.79
N SER A 99 -4.86 2.52 -11.65
CA SER A 99 -3.61 3.28 -11.66
C SER A 99 -3.47 4.14 -10.41
N SER A 100 -4.51 4.89 -10.02
CA SER A 100 -4.50 5.72 -8.81
C SER A 100 -4.30 4.91 -7.52
N ILE A 101 -4.94 3.73 -7.41
CA ILE A 101 -4.77 2.84 -6.26
C ILE A 101 -3.34 2.30 -6.19
N LEU A 102 -2.76 1.89 -7.32
CA LEU A 102 -1.39 1.36 -7.38
C LEU A 102 -0.34 2.43 -7.03
N TYR A 103 -0.46 3.63 -7.59
CA TYR A 103 0.46 4.73 -7.28
C TYR A 103 0.34 5.17 -5.83
N MET A 104 -0.89 5.37 -5.33
CA MET A 104 -1.11 5.75 -3.93
C MET A 104 -0.57 4.70 -2.96
N PHE A 105 -0.74 3.41 -3.28
CA PHE A 105 -0.21 2.33 -2.45
C PHE A 105 1.32 2.30 -2.46
N ARG A 106 1.94 2.47 -3.64
CA ARG A 106 3.40 2.42 -3.80
C ARG A 106 4.08 3.59 -3.08
N ASP A 107 3.60 4.81 -3.29
CA ASP A 107 4.13 6.00 -2.63
C ASP A 107 3.99 5.89 -1.11
N PHE A 108 2.83 5.45 -0.64
CA PHE A 108 2.58 5.25 0.80
C PHE A 108 3.52 4.19 1.39
N ALA A 109 3.72 3.07 0.70
CA ALA A 109 4.61 2.01 1.16
C ALA A 109 6.07 2.48 1.26
N GLU A 110 6.55 3.21 0.26
CA GLU A 110 7.92 3.77 0.25
C GLU A 110 8.11 4.82 1.36
N MET A 111 7.15 5.74 1.52
CA MET A 111 7.16 6.72 2.60
C MET A 111 7.16 6.06 3.98
N LEU A 112 6.33 5.02 4.17
CA LEU A 112 6.26 4.28 5.43
C LEU A 112 7.56 3.54 5.72
N GLN A 113 8.16 2.89 4.72
CA GLN A 113 9.45 2.21 4.88
C GLN A 113 10.55 3.19 5.29
N ASN A 114 10.64 4.34 4.61
CA ASN A 114 11.63 5.37 4.92
C ASN A 114 11.41 5.96 6.33
N ALA A 115 10.16 6.22 6.72
CA ALA A 115 9.84 6.72 8.05
C ALA A 115 10.22 5.72 9.15
N MET A 116 9.94 4.42 8.93
CA MET A 116 10.33 3.36 9.86
C MET A 116 11.84 3.20 9.97
N LEU A 117 12.58 3.31 8.86
CA LEU A 117 14.04 3.26 8.87
C LEU A 117 14.64 4.45 9.62
N LEU A 118 14.12 5.65 9.40
CA LEU A 118 14.55 6.85 10.13
C LEU A 118 14.27 6.70 11.64
N PHE A 119 13.14 6.11 11.99
CA PHE A 119 12.76 5.86 13.39
C PHE A 119 13.71 4.87 14.10
N LEU A 120 14.33 3.94 13.36
CA LEU A 120 15.35 3.04 13.91
C LEU A 120 16.72 3.70 14.08
N GLN A 121 16.95 4.89 13.50
CA GLN A 121 18.24 5.60 13.63
C GLN A 121 18.39 6.31 14.98
N SER A 122 17.30 6.57 15.71
CA SER A 122 17.36 7.09 17.07
C SER A 122 17.74 5.98 18.07
N GLY A 123 19.04 5.70 18.15
CA GLY A 123 19.62 4.61 18.95
C GLY A 123 19.26 4.63 20.45
N ASP A 124 19.03 5.80 21.03
CA ASP A 124 18.71 5.94 22.46
C ASP A 124 17.30 5.44 22.81
N GLN A 125 16.39 5.34 21.84
CA GLN A 125 15.01 4.88 22.07
C GLN A 125 14.83 3.39 21.74
N LEU A 126 15.87 2.73 21.21
CA LEU A 126 15.76 1.37 20.69
C LEU A 126 15.46 0.34 21.79
N GLU A 127 16.06 0.51 22.98
CA GLU A 127 15.81 -0.37 24.13
C GLU A 127 14.37 -0.29 24.63
N ASP A 128 13.81 0.92 24.71
CA ASP A 128 12.41 1.13 25.09
C ASP A 128 11.46 0.58 24.03
N LEU A 129 11.84 0.69 22.76
CA LEU A 129 11.04 0.25 21.63
C LEU A 129 10.93 -1.27 21.54
N PHE A 130 12.06 -1.96 21.75
CA PHE A 130 12.16 -3.41 21.73
C PHE A 130 11.93 -4.04 23.11
N HIS A 131 11.37 -3.29 24.06
CA HIS A 131 10.96 -3.85 25.32
C HIS A 131 9.78 -4.82 25.13
N GLU A 132 10.05 -6.11 25.34
CA GLU A 132 9.01 -7.14 25.37
C GLU A 132 8.16 -7.00 26.64
N GLU A 133 6.86 -7.25 26.51
CA GLU A 133 5.98 -7.30 27.67
C GLU A 133 6.38 -8.44 28.62
N LYS A 134 6.27 -8.21 29.94
CA LYS A 134 6.74 -9.15 30.97
C LYS A 134 6.16 -10.56 30.81
N ASP A 135 4.91 -10.66 30.38
CA ASP A 135 4.25 -11.95 30.18
C ASP A 135 4.85 -12.73 29.01
N VAL A 136 5.19 -12.05 27.91
CA VAL A 136 5.87 -12.65 26.74
C VAL A 136 7.26 -13.16 27.13
N VAL A 137 8.01 -12.36 27.91
CA VAL A 137 9.33 -12.74 28.43
C VAL A 137 9.24 -13.99 29.30
N ASN A 138 8.26 -14.04 30.21
CA ASN A 138 8.06 -15.17 31.10
C ASN A 138 7.72 -16.46 30.32
N ILE A 139 6.82 -16.38 29.35
CA ILE A 139 6.46 -17.50 28.48
C ILE A 139 7.69 -17.98 27.71
N ARG A 140 8.44 -17.07 27.09
CA ARG A 140 9.68 -17.37 26.35
C ARG A 140 10.70 -18.10 27.21
N ASN A 141 10.94 -17.61 28.43
CA ASN A 141 11.88 -18.24 29.37
C ASN A 141 11.41 -19.65 29.76
N SER A 142 10.12 -19.82 30.08
CA SER A 142 9.57 -21.14 30.46
C SER A 142 9.71 -22.18 29.34
N LEU A 143 9.48 -21.77 28.08
CA LEU A 143 9.63 -22.63 26.91
C LEU A 143 11.09 -22.98 26.68
N LYS A 144 12.00 -22.01 26.81
CA LYS A 144 13.44 -22.23 26.68
C LYS A 144 13.95 -23.25 27.68
N GLU A 145 13.58 -23.11 28.95
CA GLU A 145 13.93 -24.08 30.00
C GLU A 145 13.38 -25.48 29.72
N ARG A 146 12.14 -25.57 29.22
CA ARG A 146 11.51 -26.85 28.87
C ARG A 146 12.21 -27.51 27.68
N ILE A 147 12.59 -26.75 26.66
CA ILE A 147 13.39 -27.24 25.52
C ILE A 147 14.73 -27.75 26.01
N GLU A 148 15.43 -27.03 26.89
CA GLU A 148 16.72 -27.47 27.43
C GLU A 148 16.61 -28.79 28.20
N ARG A 149 15.57 -28.94 29.05
CA ARG A 149 15.30 -30.19 29.76
C ARG A 149 15.03 -31.34 28.80
N LEU A 150 14.21 -31.13 27.77
CA LEU A 150 13.94 -32.14 26.74
C LEU A 150 15.20 -32.51 25.97
N HIS A 151 16.04 -31.54 25.63
CA HIS A 151 17.32 -31.78 24.95
C HIS A 151 18.27 -32.63 25.80
N LYS A 152 18.35 -32.35 27.10
CA LYS A 152 19.14 -33.16 28.06
C LYS A 152 18.60 -34.59 28.14
N ALA A 153 17.28 -34.76 28.27
CA ALA A 153 16.65 -36.09 28.29
C ALA A 153 16.91 -36.86 26.99
N GLN A 154 16.78 -36.22 25.82
CA GLN A 154 17.06 -36.83 24.53
C GLN A 154 18.53 -37.27 24.42
N LYS A 155 19.48 -36.45 24.90
CA LYS A 155 20.91 -36.82 24.93
C LYS A 155 21.17 -38.03 25.83
N LEU A 156 20.46 -38.15 26.96
CA LEU A 156 20.58 -39.32 27.84
C LEU A 156 20.00 -40.57 27.17
N LEU A 157 18.82 -40.47 26.54
CA LEU A 157 18.20 -41.57 25.80
C LEU A 157 19.07 -42.08 24.65
N LYS A 158 19.80 -41.21 23.95
CA LYS A 158 20.74 -41.60 22.89
C LYS A 158 22.01 -42.31 23.39
N LYS A 159 22.30 -42.27 24.70
CA LYS A 159 23.46 -42.93 25.31
C LYS A 159 23.16 -44.36 25.79
N PHE A 160 21.88 -44.70 25.91
CA PHE A 160 21.40 -46.07 26.11
C PHE A 160 21.24 -46.74 24.75
#